data_AF-A0A971YRY4-F1
#
_entry.id   AF-A0A971YRY4-F1
#
_cell.length_a   1.000
_cell.length_b   1.000
_cell.length_c   1.000
_cell.angle_alpha   90.00
_cell.angle_beta   90.00
_cell.angle_gamma   90.00
#
_symmetry.space_group_name_H-M   'P 1'
#
loop_
_entity.id
_entity.type
_entity.pdbx_description
1 polymer ?
#
loop_
_entity_poly.entity_id
_entity_poly.type
_entity_poly.pdbx_seq_one_letter_code
_entity_poly.pdbx_strand_id
1 'polypeptide(L)'
;MDRISERLKAALRGEEGHALTFLLISLGLMMVFAVGIYIVSEAAVAKIRAQNAADAAALAGAGVLADCLDLLVFANWIQPLSWLFGPWGSPANLTILRLKNEVIRYGPTAAIARAIQVGWTNNKAIIIPANMPDLGVRYRWLGPVQDRLLGRTGNRFVELAAVEERLLPKWVQTFLGEQTALELALNPWGFARGIVHGSGMLFAHYSGGLGRID
;
A
#
# COMPACT_ATOMS: atom_id res chain seq x y z
N MET A 1 69.71 -5.59 -39.65
CA MET A 1 68.25 -5.32 -39.66
C MET A 1 67.53 -5.94 -38.46
N ASP A 2 68.11 -6.95 -37.79
CA ASP A 2 67.42 -7.70 -36.71
C ASP A 2 67.16 -6.91 -35.42
N ARG A 3 68.11 -6.05 -35.01
CA ARG A 3 68.00 -5.24 -33.77
C ARG A 3 66.85 -4.23 -33.78
N ILE A 4 66.47 -3.72 -34.96
CA ILE A 4 65.35 -2.79 -35.10
C ILE A 4 64.02 -3.56 -35.06
N SER A 5 63.99 -4.75 -35.67
CA SER A 5 62.80 -5.62 -35.65
C SER A 5 62.46 -6.12 -34.23
N GLU A 6 63.48 -6.46 -33.42
CA GLU A 6 63.26 -6.89 -32.04
C GLU A 6 62.76 -5.76 -31.14
N ARG A 7 63.31 -4.54 -31.30
CA ARG A 7 62.85 -3.36 -30.56
C ARG A 7 61.43 -2.96 -30.96
N LEU A 8 61.07 -3.09 -32.24
CA LEU A 8 59.71 -2.85 -32.71
C LEU A 8 58.72 -3.88 -32.17
N LYS A 9 59.09 -5.17 -32.15
CA LYS A 9 58.27 -6.24 -31.54
C LYS A 9 58.10 -6.06 -30.03
N ALA A 10 59.14 -5.61 -29.32
CA ALA A 10 59.07 -5.32 -27.89
C ALA A 10 58.20 -4.10 -27.60
N ALA A 11 58.28 -3.05 -28.43
CA ALA A 11 57.42 -1.87 -28.34
C ALA A 11 55.94 -2.22 -28.62
N LEU A 12 55.67 -2.99 -29.68
CA LEU A 12 54.32 -3.47 -30.02
C LEU A 12 53.72 -4.35 -28.91
N ARG A 13 54.49 -5.27 -28.31
CA ARG A 13 54.04 -6.07 -27.15
C ARG A 13 53.78 -5.21 -25.90
N GLY A 14 54.57 -4.15 -25.71
CA GLY A 14 54.34 -3.17 -24.65
C GLY A 14 53.04 -2.41 -24.85
N GLU A 15 52.78 -1.93 -26.07
CA GLU A 15 51.53 -1.25 -26.45
C GLU A 15 50.31 -2.17 -26.35
N GLU A 16 50.42 -3.45 -26.75
CA GLU A 16 49.37 -4.45 -26.57
C GLU A 16 49.00 -4.66 -25.09
N GLY A 17 49.99 -4.68 -24.19
CA GLY A 17 49.76 -4.78 -22.74
C GLY A 17 49.08 -3.54 -22.15
N HIS A 18 49.45 -2.34 -22.62
CA HIS A 18 48.82 -1.09 -22.18
C HIS A 18 47.38 -0.98 -22.73
N ALA A 19 47.17 -1.36 -23.99
CA ALA A 19 45.86 -1.42 -24.61
C ALA A 19 44.93 -2.41 -23.88
N LEU A 20 45.42 -3.61 -23.55
CA LEU A 20 44.66 -4.61 -22.78
C LEU A 20 44.27 -4.08 -21.40
N THR A 21 45.19 -3.41 -20.71
CA THR A 21 44.94 -2.84 -19.38
C THR A 21 43.89 -1.72 -19.43
N PHE A 22 43.96 -0.86 -20.45
CA PHE A 22 42.97 0.19 -20.68
C PHE A 22 41.59 -0.38 -21.04
N LEU A 23 41.55 -1.47 -21.82
CA LEU A 23 40.32 -2.20 -22.15
C LEU A 23 39.69 -2.83 -20.90
N LEU A 24 40.49 -3.43 -20.02
CA LEU A 24 40.02 -4.00 -18.75
C LEU A 24 39.46 -2.91 -17.81
N ILE A 25 40.15 -1.76 -17.70
CA ILE A 25 39.68 -0.64 -16.87
C ILE A 25 38.38 -0.06 -17.43
N SER A 26 38.31 0.16 -18.75
CA SER A 26 37.10 0.71 -19.38
C SER A 26 35.92 -0.26 -19.32
N LEU A 27 36.15 -1.56 -19.53
CA LEU A 27 35.14 -2.61 -19.33
C LEU A 27 34.66 -2.66 -17.87
N GLY A 28 35.59 -2.60 -16.91
CA GLY A 28 35.27 -2.57 -15.47
C GLY A 28 34.40 -1.36 -15.10
N LEU A 29 34.75 -0.18 -15.59
CA LEU A 29 33.93 1.04 -15.44
C LEU A 29 32.55 0.87 -16.06
N MET A 30 32.45 0.37 -17.29
CA MET A 30 31.16 0.13 -17.94
C MET A 30 30.30 -0.88 -17.16
N MET A 31 30.89 -1.94 -16.62
CA MET A 31 30.17 -2.90 -15.79
C MET A 31 29.64 -2.27 -14.51
N VAL A 32 30.44 -1.48 -13.79
CA VAL A 32 30.00 -0.78 -12.57
C VAL A 32 28.85 0.18 -12.88
N PHE A 33 28.95 0.95 -13.97
CA PHE A 33 27.87 1.84 -14.41
C PHE A 33 26.61 1.07 -14.78
N ALA A 34 26.72 -0.02 -15.53
CA ALA A 34 25.57 -0.83 -15.92
C ALA A 34 24.86 -1.43 -14.69
N VAL A 35 25.61 -1.94 -13.72
CA VAL A 35 25.06 -2.46 -12.46
C VAL A 35 24.41 -1.36 -11.63
N GLY A 36 25.05 -0.19 -11.53
CA GLY A 36 24.48 0.97 -10.84
C GLY A 36 23.15 1.42 -11.44
N ILE A 37 23.08 1.53 -12.78
CA ILE A 37 21.85 1.89 -13.50
C ILE A 37 20.76 0.84 -13.25
N TYR A 38 21.11 -0.45 -13.28
CA TYR A 38 20.16 -1.53 -13.03
C TYR A 38 19.57 -1.46 -11.62
N ILE A 39 20.41 -1.31 -10.59
CA ILE A 39 19.96 -1.21 -9.19
C ILE A 39 19.05 0.00 -9.00
N VAL A 40 19.43 1.17 -9.54
CA VAL A 40 18.61 2.39 -9.42
C VAL A 40 17.28 2.24 -10.17
N SER A 41 17.29 1.62 -11.35
CA SER A 41 16.07 1.39 -12.13
C SER A 41 15.11 0.44 -11.41
N GLU A 42 15.60 -0.68 -10.87
CA GLU A 42 14.78 -1.60 -10.09
C GLU A 42 14.27 -0.95 -8.80
N ALA A 43 15.09 -0.15 -8.11
CA ALA A 43 14.64 0.60 -6.93
C ALA A 43 13.52 1.60 -7.28
N ALA A 44 13.59 2.26 -8.44
CA ALA A 44 12.55 3.16 -8.92
C ALA A 44 11.25 2.40 -9.28
N VAL A 45 11.37 1.27 -9.98
CA VAL A 45 10.22 0.43 -10.33
C VAL A 45 9.55 -0.12 -9.07
N ALA A 46 10.31 -0.68 -8.14
CA ALA A 46 9.79 -1.18 -6.88
C ALA A 46 9.12 -0.07 -6.05
N LYS A 47 9.65 1.17 -6.08
CA LYS A 47 8.98 2.31 -5.44
C LYS A 47 7.63 2.65 -6.06
N ILE A 48 7.54 2.64 -7.39
CA ILE A 48 6.26 2.89 -8.09
C ILE A 48 5.25 1.79 -7.75
N ARG A 49 5.68 0.53 -7.75
CA ARG A 49 4.80 -0.60 -7.44
C ARG A 49 4.34 -0.59 -5.98
N ALA A 50 5.23 -0.27 -5.04
CA ALA A 50 4.88 -0.10 -3.62
C ALA A 50 3.86 1.03 -3.43
N GLN A 51 4.04 2.17 -4.11
CA GLN A 51 3.07 3.27 -4.06
C GLN A 51 1.72 2.87 -4.64
N ASN A 52 1.69 2.22 -5.81
CA ASN A 52 0.44 1.75 -6.42
C ASN A 52 -0.28 0.72 -5.53
N ALA A 53 0.47 -0.16 -4.85
CA ALA A 53 -0.09 -1.11 -3.92
C ALA A 53 -0.67 -0.41 -2.68
N ALA A 54 0.02 0.61 -2.15
CA ALA A 54 -0.48 1.45 -1.07
C ALA A 54 -1.77 2.17 -1.47
N ASP A 55 -1.80 2.83 -2.63
CA ASP A 55 -2.97 3.58 -3.10
C ASP A 55 -4.19 2.66 -3.28
N ALA A 56 -3.99 1.49 -3.92
CA ALA A 56 -5.06 0.52 -4.10
C ALA A 56 -5.57 -0.06 -2.77
N ALA A 57 -4.67 -0.37 -1.84
CA ALA A 57 -5.02 -0.86 -0.51
C ALA A 57 -5.79 0.19 0.29
N ALA A 58 -5.34 1.44 0.27
CA ALA A 58 -5.95 2.53 1.01
C ALA A 58 -7.35 2.87 0.47
N LEU A 59 -7.49 2.90 -0.86
CA LEU A 59 -8.79 3.05 -1.53
C LEU A 59 -9.76 1.91 -1.15
N ALA A 60 -9.29 0.67 -1.16
CA ALA A 60 -10.12 -0.48 -0.82
C ALA A 60 -10.56 -0.47 0.65
N GLY A 61 -9.67 -0.09 1.58
CA GLY A 61 -10.01 0.09 2.98
C GLY A 61 -11.04 1.20 3.19
N ALA A 62 -10.87 2.34 2.52
CA ALA A 62 -11.85 3.43 2.54
C ALA A 62 -13.20 3.01 1.92
N GLY A 63 -13.19 2.20 0.87
CA GLY A 63 -14.40 1.62 0.29
C GLY A 63 -15.19 0.77 1.29
N VAL A 64 -14.53 -0.11 2.04
CA VAL A 64 -15.20 -0.92 3.07
C VAL A 64 -15.75 -0.06 4.21
N LEU A 65 -15.05 1.00 4.60
CA LEU A 65 -15.59 1.95 5.58
C LEU A 65 -16.85 2.66 5.04
N ALA A 66 -16.86 3.04 3.76
CA ALA A 66 -18.03 3.62 3.11
C ALA A 66 -19.21 2.64 3.10
N ASP A 67 -18.97 1.38 2.72
CA ASP A 67 -19.98 0.32 2.73
C ASP A 67 -20.55 0.09 4.15
N CYS A 68 -19.70 0.14 5.17
CA CYS A 68 -20.13 0.06 6.56
C CYS A 68 -21.06 1.22 6.94
N LEU A 69 -20.74 2.44 6.51
CA LEU A 69 -21.59 3.61 6.77
C LEU A 69 -22.93 3.51 6.03
N ASP A 70 -22.93 3.09 4.77
CA ASP A 70 -24.17 2.87 4.02
C ASP A 70 -25.05 1.79 4.67
N LEU A 71 -24.44 0.72 5.18
CA LEU A 71 -25.15 -0.33 5.91
C LEU A 71 -25.75 0.19 7.23
N LEU A 72 -25.06 1.12 7.92
CA LEU A 72 -25.61 1.80 9.10
C LEU A 72 -26.75 2.76 8.76
N VAL A 73 -26.69 3.46 7.62
CA VAL A 73 -27.79 4.30 7.11
C VAL A 73 -29.01 3.42 6.78
N PHE A 74 -28.81 2.32 6.07
CA PHE A 74 -29.87 1.37 5.75
C PHE A 74 -30.51 0.80 7.02
N ALA A 75 -29.69 0.44 8.00
CA ALA A 75 -30.15 -0.03 9.30
C ALA A 75 -30.93 1.05 10.06
N ASN A 76 -30.62 2.35 9.89
CA ASN A 76 -31.40 3.45 10.45
C ASN A 76 -32.77 3.61 9.78
N TRP A 77 -32.89 3.34 8.49
CA TRP A 77 -34.18 3.41 7.78
C TRP A 77 -35.11 2.25 8.13
N ILE A 78 -34.57 1.03 8.22
CA ILE A 78 -35.40 -0.16 8.45
C ILE A 78 -35.82 -0.29 9.91
N GLN A 79 -34.97 0.11 10.86
CA GLN A 79 -35.28 -0.04 12.28
C GLN A 79 -36.66 0.53 12.69
N PRO A 80 -37.06 1.77 12.33
CA PRO A 80 -38.40 2.26 12.63
C PRO A 80 -39.49 1.51 11.84
N LEU A 81 -39.20 1.07 10.61
CA LEU A 81 -40.14 0.30 9.78
C LEU A 81 -40.38 -1.13 10.29
N SER A 82 -39.49 -1.67 11.12
CA SER A 82 -39.63 -3.01 11.70
C SER A 82 -40.96 -3.22 12.43
N TRP A 83 -41.52 -2.16 13.02
CA TRP A 83 -42.79 -2.19 13.74
C TRP A 83 -44.00 -2.43 12.84
N LEU A 84 -43.88 -2.18 11.53
CA LEU A 84 -44.92 -2.45 10.54
C LEU A 84 -45.04 -3.95 10.19
N PHE A 85 -44.06 -4.78 10.57
CA PHE A 85 -44.04 -6.22 10.26
C PHE A 85 -44.77 -7.09 11.30
N GLY A 86 -45.58 -6.47 12.18
CA GLY A 86 -46.40 -7.17 13.16
C GLY A 86 -45.57 -8.12 14.05
N PRO A 87 -45.88 -9.42 14.12
CA PRO A 87 -45.17 -10.36 15.01
C PRO A 87 -43.69 -10.55 14.66
N TRP A 88 -43.26 -10.23 13.43
CA TRP A 88 -41.87 -10.31 12.99
C TRP A 88 -41.06 -9.04 13.28
N GLY A 89 -41.69 -7.97 13.75
CA GLY A 89 -41.02 -6.70 13.99
C GLY A 89 -40.00 -6.73 15.11
N SER A 90 -40.33 -7.40 16.23
CA SER A 90 -39.41 -7.57 17.36
C SER A 90 -38.12 -8.32 17.00
N PRO A 91 -38.17 -9.52 16.37
CA PRO A 91 -36.96 -10.23 15.95
C PRO A 91 -36.18 -9.48 14.86
N ALA A 92 -36.86 -8.78 13.94
CA ALA A 92 -36.20 -7.93 12.94
C ALA A 92 -35.41 -6.78 13.59
N ASN A 93 -36.01 -6.08 14.56
CA ASN A 93 -35.36 -4.99 15.29
C ASN A 93 -34.13 -5.48 16.06
N LEU A 94 -34.23 -6.62 16.75
CA LEU A 94 -33.10 -7.25 17.46
C LEU A 94 -31.95 -7.62 16.50
N THR A 95 -32.28 -8.12 15.31
CA THR A 95 -31.29 -8.47 14.29
C THR A 95 -30.59 -7.23 13.76
N ILE A 96 -31.33 -6.15 13.49
CA ILE A 96 -30.79 -4.86 13.04
C ILE A 96 -29.88 -4.24 14.12
N LEU A 97 -30.28 -4.29 15.39
CA LEU A 97 -29.46 -3.82 16.50
C LEU A 97 -28.15 -4.59 16.62
N ARG A 98 -28.19 -5.93 16.48
CA ARG A 98 -26.97 -6.77 16.46
C ARG A 98 -26.08 -6.41 15.28
N LEU A 99 -26.65 -6.29 14.07
CA LEU A 99 -25.91 -5.92 12.87
C LEU A 99 -25.21 -4.56 13.04
N LYS A 100 -25.91 -3.55 13.58
CA LYS A 100 -25.31 -2.24 13.88
C LYS A 100 -24.13 -2.36 14.84
N ASN A 101 -24.27 -3.15 15.90
CA ASN A 101 -23.20 -3.35 16.88
C ASN A 101 -21.99 -4.04 16.26
N GLU A 102 -22.21 -5.07 15.45
CA GLU A 102 -21.17 -5.79 14.72
C GLU A 102 -20.44 -4.87 13.74
N VAL A 103 -21.16 -4.08 12.95
CA VAL A 103 -20.57 -3.15 11.98
C VAL A 103 -19.76 -2.04 12.67
N ILE A 104 -20.27 -1.47 13.77
CA ILE A 104 -19.52 -0.45 14.53
C ILE A 104 -18.27 -1.06 15.17
N ARG A 105 -18.36 -2.28 15.69
CA ARG A 105 -17.26 -2.95 16.39
C ARG A 105 -16.18 -3.45 15.44
N TYR A 106 -16.56 -4.07 14.33
CA TYR A 106 -15.65 -4.77 13.43
C TYR A 106 -15.43 -4.09 12.09
N GLY A 107 -16.27 -3.13 11.68
CA GLY A 107 -16.13 -2.40 10.42
C GLY A 107 -14.73 -1.79 10.22
N PRO A 108 -14.19 -1.04 11.20
CA PRO A 108 -12.81 -0.54 11.13
C PRO A 108 -11.74 -1.62 10.91
N THR A 109 -11.89 -2.76 11.59
CA THR A 109 -10.95 -3.87 11.50
C THR A 109 -11.08 -4.58 10.14
N ALA A 110 -12.32 -4.73 9.64
CA ALA A 110 -12.61 -5.27 8.32
C ALA A 110 -12.05 -4.40 7.19
N ALA A 111 -12.07 -3.07 7.35
CA ALA A 111 -11.45 -2.14 6.42
C ALA A 111 -9.94 -2.31 6.33
N ILE A 112 -9.24 -2.44 7.48
CA ILE A 112 -7.80 -2.74 7.51
C ILE A 112 -7.53 -4.11 6.88
N ALA A 113 -8.29 -5.14 7.25
CA ALA A 113 -8.12 -6.48 6.71
C ALA A 113 -8.29 -6.50 5.18
N ARG A 114 -9.28 -5.75 4.66
CA ARG A 114 -9.46 -5.59 3.22
C ARG A 114 -8.30 -4.86 2.56
N ALA A 115 -7.81 -3.79 3.18
CA ALA A 115 -6.66 -3.05 2.68
C ALA A 115 -5.41 -3.95 2.58
N ILE A 116 -5.15 -4.76 3.62
CA ILE A 116 -4.07 -5.76 3.63
C ILE A 116 -4.27 -6.79 2.52
N GLN A 117 -5.49 -7.33 2.37
CA GLN A 117 -5.80 -8.31 1.34
C GLN A 117 -5.54 -7.74 -0.07
N VAL A 118 -6.05 -6.55 -0.38
CA VAL A 118 -5.90 -5.93 -1.70
C VAL A 118 -4.44 -5.56 -1.97
N GLY A 119 -3.74 -5.01 -0.98
CA GLY A 119 -2.31 -4.73 -1.09
C GLY A 119 -1.47 -5.98 -1.31
N TRP A 120 -1.78 -7.08 -0.64
CA TRP A 120 -1.10 -8.36 -0.88
C TRP A 120 -1.37 -8.91 -2.29
N THR A 121 -2.60 -8.80 -2.78
CA THR A 121 -2.91 -9.21 -4.17
C THR A 121 -2.21 -8.33 -5.22
N ASN A 122 -1.89 -7.08 -4.88
CA ASN A 122 -1.18 -6.15 -5.73
C ASN A 122 0.33 -6.18 -5.43
N ASN A 123 1.07 -6.97 -6.22
CA ASN A 123 2.53 -7.08 -6.14
C ASN A 123 3.09 -7.72 -4.86
N LYS A 124 2.27 -8.49 -4.11
CA LYS A 124 2.70 -9.13 -2.85
C LYS A 124 3.28 -8.14 -1.83
N ALA A 125 2.79 -6.91 -1.87
CA ALA A 125 3.25 -5.87 -0.96
C ALA A 125 2.83 -6.21 0.48
N ILE A 126 3.75 -6.02 1.42
CA ILE A 126 3.46 -6.11 2.84
C ILE A 126 2.81 -4.79 3.26
N ILE A 127 1.57 -4.87 3.73
CA ILE A 127 0.82 -3.70 4.17
C ILE A 127 0.91 -3.54 5.68
N ILE A 128 1.34 -2.37 6.11
CA ILE A 128 1.45 -1.99 7.52
C ILE A 128 0.44 -0.86 7.77
N PRO A 129 -0.64 -1.09 8.53
CA PRO A 129 -1.58 -0.03 8.87
C PRO A 129 -0.89 1.03 9.73
N ALA A 130 -1.02 2.29 9.34
CA ALA A 130 -0.45 3.43 10.05
C ALA A 130 -1.45 4.09 11.01
N ASN A 131 -2.75 3.80 10.84
CA ASN A 131 -3.80 4.22 11.75
C ASN A 131 -4.81 3.09 12.03
N MET A 132 -5.65 3.33 13.04
CA MET A 132 -6.90 2.57 13.22
C MET A 132 -8.06 3.48 12.78
N PRO A 133 -8.79 3.12 11.70
CA PRO A 133 -9.87 3.96 11.20
C PRO A 133 -11.03 4.04 12.21
N ASP A 134 -11.81 5.11 12.14
CA ASP A 134 -13.06 5.25 12.88
C ASP A 134 -14.20 5.57 11.90
N LEU A 135 -15.36 4.96 12.10
CA LEU A 135 -16.57 5.27 11.34
C LEU A 135 -17.12 6.66 11.72
N GLY A 136 -16.69 7.24 12.85
CA GLY A 136 -17.10 8.57 13.27
C GLY A 136 -18.59 8.63 13.55
N VAL A 137 -19.11 7.60 14.20
CA VAL A 137 -20.54 7.45 14.52
C VAL A 137 -20.75 7.38 16.03
N ARG A 138 -21.92 7.84 16.50
CA ARG A 138 -22.32 7.76 17.91
C ARG A 138 -23.48 6.79 18.09
N TYR A 139 -23.32 5.88 19.05
CA TYR A 139 -24.37 4.96 19.45
C TYR A 139 -25.43 5.68 20.30
N ARG A 140 -26.70 5.51 19.94
CA ARG A 140 -27.84 5.81 20.81
C ARG A 140 -28.42 4.49 21.26
N TRP A 141 -28.51 4.31 22.58
CA TRP A 141 -28.81 3.02 23.24
C TRP A 141 -30.04 2.28 22.70
N LEU A 142 -31.04 3.00 22.18
CA LEU A 142 -32.27 2.44 21.57
C LEU A 142 -32.70 3.21 20.29
N GLY A 143 -31.76 3.89 19.62
CA GLY A 143 -32.10 4.85 18.57
C GLY A 143 -31.24 4.77 17.31
N PRO A 144 -31.54 5.61 16.30
CA PRO A 144 -30.74 5.67 15.09
C PRO A 144 -29.30 6.08 15.41
N VAL A 145 -28.37 5.48 14.69
CA VAL A 145 -26.95 5.81 14.75
C VAL A 145 -26.78 7.21 14.18
N GLN A 146 -26.06 8.07 14.90
CA GLN A 146 -25.86 9.46 14.50
C GLN A 146 -24.43 9.67 13.98
N ASP A 147 -24.31 10.56 13.01
CA ASP A 147 -23.00 11.02 12.55
C ASP A 147 -22.36 11.90 13.63
N ARG A 148 -21.20 11.48 14.16
CA ARG A 148 -20.43 12.28 15.13
C ARG A 148 -19.71 13.44 14.45
N LEU A 149 -19.37 13.28 13.17
CA LEU A 149 -18.55 14.22 12.42
C LEU A 149 -19.37 15.34 11.77
N LEU A 150 -20.71 15.31 11.90
CA LEU A 150 -21.63 16.31 11.38
C LEU A 150 -21.36 16.64 9.90
N GLY A 151 -21.12 15.60 9.08
CA GLY A 151 -20.84 15.76 7.65
C GLY A 151 -19.38 16.10 7.29
N ARG A 152 -18.46 16.11 8.26
CA ARG A 152 -17.02 16.21 8.00
C ARG A 152 -16.42 14.84 7.73
N THR A 153 -15.35 14.78 6.94
CA THR A 153 -14.59 13.55 6.66
C THR A 153 -13.82 13.08 7.90
N GLY A 154 -13.28 13.99 8.72
CA GLY A 154 -12.75 13.71 10.06
C GLY A 154 -11.82 12.49 10.12
N ASN A 155 -12.08 11.58 11.07
CA ASN A 155 -11.28 10.35 11.29
C ASN A 155 -11.68 9.17 10.37
N ARG A 156 -12.50 9.40 9.34
CA ARG A 156 -12.93 8.35 8.38
C ARG A 156 -11.89 8.16 7.28
N PHE A 157 -10.70 7.76 7.68
CA PHE A 157 -9.64 7.49 6.74
C PHE A 157 -8.85 6.25 7.14
N VAL A 158 -8.31 5.56 6.14
CA VAL A 158 -7.38 4.45 6.29
C VAL A 158 -6.02 4.94 5.79
N GLU A 159 -5.04 4.94 6.67
CA GLU A 159 -3.64 5.20 6.34
C GLU A 159 -2.83 3.93 6.48
N LEU A 160 -1.96 3.71 5.51
CA LEU A 160 -1.12 2.53 5.47
C LEU A 160 0.16 2.80 4.71
N ALA A 161 1.19 2.07 5.11
CA ALA A 161 2.42 1.91 4.36
C ALA A 161 2.39 0.58 3.61
N ALA A 162 2.89 0.57 2.39
CA ALA A 162 3.15 -0.65 1.64
C ALA A 162 4.66 -0.79 1.44
N VAL A 163 5.18 -1.99 1.68
CA VAL A 163 6.58 -2.32 1.44
C VAL A 163 6.63 -3.43 0.40
N GLU A 164 7.39 -3.22 -0.66
CA GLU A 164 7.63 -4.24 -1.68
C GLU A 164 9.08 -4.70 -1.63
N GLU A 165 9.27 -6.01 -1.80
CA GLU A 165 10.60 -6.61 -1.87
C GLU A 165 11.23 -6.30 -3.23
N ARG A 166 12.49 -5.86 -3.23
CA ARG A 166 13.24 -5.65 -4.47
C ARG A 166 13.60 -6.98 -5.11
N LEU A 167 13.23 -7.15 -6.38
CA LEU A 167 13.64 -8.30 -7.19
C LEU A 167 15.06 -8.09 -7.74
N LEU A 168 16.06 -8.13 -6.86
CA LEU A 168 17.46 -8.12 -7.27
C LEU A 168 17.92 -9.52 -7.66
N PRO A 169 18.78 -9.67 -8.70
CA PRO A 169 19.42 -10.94 -9.00
C PRO A 169 20.21 -11.44 -7.79
N LYS A 170 20.16 -12.76 -7.52
CA LYS A 170 20.80 -13.36 -6.34
C LYS A 170 22.26 -12.93 -6.15
N TRP A 171 23.03 -12.86 -7.24
CA TRP A 171 24.43 -12.43 -7.17
C TRP A 171 24.59 -11.00 -6.64
N VAL A 172 23.69 -10.06 -6.99
CA VAL A 172 23.68 -8.68 -6.46
C VAL A 172 23.27 -8.67 -4.99
N GLN A 173 22.29 -9.50 -4.61
CA GLN A 173 21.86 -9.65 -3.22
C GLN A 173 23.01 -10.16 -2.34
N THR A 174 23.77 -11.15 -2.80
CA THR A 174 24.94 -11.67 -2.10
C THR A 174 26.04 -10.61 -1.91
N PHE A 175 26.22 -9.69 -2.88
CA PHE A 175 27.16 -8.57 -2.75
C PHE A 175 26.69 -7.47 -1.79
N LEU A 176 25.38 -7.23 -1.71
CA LEU A 176 24.79 -6.22 -0.82
C LEU A 176 24.64 -6.72 0.63
N GLY A 177 24.89 -8.01 0.86
CA GLY A 177 24.83 -8.68 2.15
C GLY A 177 23.47 -9.32 2.37
N GLU A 178 23.43 -10.65 2.31
CA GLU A 178 22.36 -11.42 2.95
C GLU A 178 22.46 -11.19 4.47
N GLN A 179 21.31 -11.02 5.15
CA GLN A 179 21.14 -10.92 6.61
C GLN A 179 21.03 -9.48 7.16
N THR A 180 19.83 -8.91 7.18
CA THR A 180 19.15 -8.41 8.42
C THR A 180 17.85 -7.71 8.08
N ALA A 181 16.97 -7.54 9.09
CA ALA A 181 15.74 -6.73 9.05
C ALA A 181 15.93 -5.28 8.54
N LEU A 182 17.18 -4.83 8.35
CA LEU A 182 17.56 -3.60 7.65
C LEU A 182 17.12 -3.59 6.17
N GLU A 183 16.84 -4.73 5.54
CA GLU A 183 16.30 -4.79 4.17
C GLU A 183 14.94 -4.07 4.06
N LEU A 184 14.11 -4.05 5.11
CA LEU A 184 12.89 -3.21 5.10
C LEU A 184 13.18 -1.71 5.09
N ALA A 185 14.31 -1.27 5.66
CA ALA A 185 14.68 0.15 5.70
C ALA A 185 15.24 0.64 4.35
N LEU A 186 15.82 -0.26 3.55
CA LEU A 186 16.29 0.01 2.19
C LEU A 186 15.25 -0.30 1.11
N ASN A 187 14.24 -1.12 1.42
CA ASN A 187 13.15 -1.40 0.50
C ASN A 187 12.29 -0.15 0.30
N PRO A 188 11.95 0.17 -0.95
CA PRO A 188 11.14 1.32 -1.23
C PRO A 188 9.74 1.07 -0.66
N TRP A 189 9.29 2.05 0.11
CA TRP A 189 7.97 2.04 0.73
C TRP A 189 7.08 3.07 0.03
N GLY A 190 5.82 2.71 -0.12
CA GLY A 190 4.74 3.60 -0.48
C GLY A 190 3.95 3.96 0.76
N PHE A 191 3.42 5.17 0.82
CA PHE A 191 2.46 5.57 1.85
C PHE A 191 1.21 6.06 1.15
N ALA A 192 0.04 5.68 1.66
CA ALA A 192 -1.24 6.10 1.09
C ALA A 192 -2.27 6.36 2.20
N ARG A 193 -3.13 7.35 1.95
CA ARG A 193 -4.32 7.65 2.74
C ARG A 193 -5.55 7.45 1.86
N GLY A 194 -6.51 6.65 2.30
CA GLY A 194 -7.84 6.54 1.71
C GLY A 194 -8.83 7.25 2.61
N ILE A 195 -9.65 8.14 2.07
CA ILE A 195 -10.65 8.93 2.81
C ILE A 195 -12.04 8.52 2.37
N VAL A 196 -12.96 8.45 3.33
CA VAL A 196 -14.39 8.29 3.02
C VAL A 196 -15.03 9.66 2.81
N HIS A 197 -15.63 9.84 1.65
CA HIS A 197 -16.45 10.99 1.30
C HIS A 197 -17.93 10.68 1.58
N GLY A 198 -18.69 11.69 1.95
CA GLY A 198 -20.10 11.56 2.29
C GLY A 198 -20.45 12.34 3.55
N SER A 199 -21.74 12.62 3.74
CA SER A 199 -22.21 13.41 4.87
C SER A 199 -23.53 12.92 5.43
N GLY A 200 -23.63 12.88 6.77
CA GLY A 200 -24.87 12.61 7.47
C GLY A 200 -25.33 11.14 7.44
N MET A 201 -26.30 10.80 8.27
CA MET A 201 -26.84 9.43 8.37
C MET A 201 -28.23 9.30 7.71
N LEU A 202 -28.53 10.23 6.80
CA LEU A 202 -29.84 10.33 6.15
C LEU A 202 -29.87 9.69 4.78
N PHE A 203 -28.75 9.67 4.04
CA PHE A 203 -28.65 9.12 2.68
C PHE A 203 -27.45 8.18 2.56
N ALA A 204 -27.64 7.05 1.88
CA ALA A 204 -26.62 6.03 1.66
C ALA A 204 -25.82 6.36 0.38
N HIS A 205 -24.90 7.32 0.50
CA HIS A 205 -24.04 7.78 -0.59
C HIS A 205 -22.63 8.04 -0.07
N TYR A 206 -22.09 7.11 0.72
CA TYR A 206 -20.69 7.16 1.09
C TYR A 206 -19.81 6.59 -0.04
N SER A 207 -18.61 7.15 -0.21
CA SER A 207 -17.65 6.64 -1.20
C SER A 207 -16.23 6.70 -0.68
N GLY A 208 -15.44 5.68 -1.00
CA GLY A 208 -13.99 5.69 -0.79
C GLY A 208 -13.28 6.52 -1.85
N GLY A 209 -12.29 7.31 -1.47
CA GLY A 209 -11.42 8.03 -2.38
C GLY A 209 -9.99 8.11 -1.85
N LEU A 210 -9.04 8.50 -2.69
CA LEU A 210 -7.68 8.77 -2.25
C LEU A 210 -7.62 10.13 -1.55
N GLY A 211 -6.93 10.15 -0.42
CA GLY A 211 -6.67 11.31 0.40
C GLY A 211 -5.25 11.82 0.23
N ARG A 212 -5.06 13.10 0.55
CA ARG A 212 -3.73 13.67 0.62
C ARG A 212 -3.03 13.21 1.90
N ILE A 213 -1.76 12.84 1.76
CA ILE A 213 -0.84 12.61 2.86
C ILE A 213 -0.18 13.95 3.15
N ASP A 214 -0.26 14.38 4.41
CA ASP A 214 0.36 15.62 4.89
C ASP A 214 1.73 15.33 5.51
#